data_AF-A0A1G9SWN8-F1
#
_entry.id   AF-A0A1G9SWN8-F1
#
_cell.length_a   1.000
_cell.length_b   1.000
_cell.length_c   1.000
_cell.angle_alpha   90.00
_cell.angle_beta   90.00
_cell.angle_gamma   90.00
#
_symmetry.space_group_name_H-M   'P 1'
#
loop_
_entity.id
_entity.type
_entity.pdbx_description
1 polymer ?
#
loop_
_entity_poly.entity_id
_entity_poly.type
_entity_poly.pdbx_seq_one_letter_code
_entity_poly.pdbx_strand_id
1 'polypeptide(L)' 'MGTIIITLFSLYIAFYCGSFARTIYKEGNKQGAIAVGCLVITALASPYLFFKL' A
#
# COMPACT_ATOMS: atom_id res chain seq x y z
N MET A 1 -16.90 1.45 -14.29
CA MET A 1 -16.91 2.45 -13.19
C MET A 1 -16.43 1.86 -11.86
N GLY A 2 -16.86 0.66 -11.46
CA GLY A 2 -16.40 0.02 -10.20
C GLY A 2 -14.88 -0.21 -10.12
N THR A 3 -14.23 -0.59 -11.22
CA THR A 3 -12.77 -0.79 -11.28
C THR A 3 -11.97 0.47 -10.94
N ILE A 4 -12.36 1.62 -11.49
CA ILE A 4 -11.68 2.91 -11.25
C ILE A 4 -11.74 3.30 -9.76
N ILE A 5 -12.90 3.06 -9.11
CA ILE A 5 -13.08 3.35 -7.68
C ILE A 5 -12.17 2.45 -6.84
N ILE A 6 -12.06 1.17 -7.18
CA ILE A 6 -11.20 0.20 -6.49
C ILE A 6 -9.72 0.57 -6.68
N THR A 7 -9.32 0.98 -7.89
CA THR A 7 -7.95 1.45 -8.16
C THR A 7 -7.61 2.69 -7.35
N LEU A 8 -8.52 3.67 -7.24
CA LEU A 8 -8.34 4.87 -6.42
C LEU A 8 -8.24 4.53 -4.93
N PHE A 9 -9.05 3.58 -4.45
CA PHE A 9 -8.99 3.10 -3.06
C PHE A 9 -7.66 2.40 -2.75
N SER A 10 -7.17 1.54 -3.65
CA SER A 10 -5.86 0.89 -3.52
C SER A 10 -4.72 1.91 -3.50
N LEU A 11 -4.79 2.95 -4.35
CA LEU A 11 -3.81 4.04 -4.36
C LEU A 11 -3.81 4.83 -3.04
N TYR A 12 -5.00 5.12 -2.50
CA TYR A 12 -5.13 5.79 -1.21
C TYR A 12 -4.50 4.98 -0.07
N ILE A 13 -4.80 3.68 0.00
CA ILE A 13 -4.23 2.76 1.01
C ILE A 13 -2.71 2.67 0.86
N ALA A 14 -2.20 2.55 -0.37
CA ALA A 14 -0.77 2.51 -0.65
C ALA A 14 -0.04 3.78 -0.16
N PHE A 15 -0.60 4.96 -0.41
CA PHE A 15 -0.04 6.23 0.08
C PHE A 15 -0.06 6.32 1.61
N TYR A 16 -1.15 5.92 2.25
CA TYR A 16 -1.27 5.92 3.70
C TYR A 16 -0.23 4.98 4.34
N CYS A 17 -0.14 3.74 3.85
CA CYS A 17 0.86 2.77 4.31
C CYS A 17 2.30 3.24 4.06
N GLY A 18 2.58 3.87 2.91
CA GLY A 18 3.91 4.44 2.63
C GLY A 18 4.30 5.56 3.60
N SER A 19 3.36 6.45 3.92
CA SER A 19 3.57 7.50 4.93
C SER A 19 3.79 6.90 6.32
N PHE A 20 2.99 5.90 6.69
CA PHE A 20 3.08 5.20 7.97
C PHE A 20 4.39 4.41 8.11
N ALA A 21 4.87 3.76 7.05
CA ALA A 21 6.16 3.09 7.02
C ALA A 21 7.32 4.06 7.33
N ARG A 22 7.23 5.30 6.83
CA ARG A 22 8.22 6.35 7.11
C ARG A 22 8.20 6.79 8.57
N THR A 23 7.03 6.86 9.20
CA THR A 23 6.88 7.14 10.63
C THR A 23 7.48 6.01 11.47
N ILE A 24 7.11 4.76 11.20
CA ILE A 24 7.64 3.57 11.89
C ILE A 24 9.16 3.48 11.75
N TYR A 25 9.70 3.79 10.57
CA TYR A 25 11.15 3.81 10.36
C TYR A 25 11.84 4.86 11.24
N LYS A 26 11.23 6.05 11.40
CA LYS A 26 11.74 7.12 12.28
C LYS A 26 11.66 6.76 13.75
N GLU A 27 10.69 5.93 14.15
CA GLU A 27 10.57 5.39 15.51
C GLU A 27 11.61 4.29 15.83
N GLY A 28 12.48 3.95 14.87
CA GLY A 28 13.56 2.97 15.05
C GLY A 28 13.14 1.53 14.80
N ASN A 29 11.85 1.27 14.51
CA ASN A 29 11.33 -0.05 14.19
C ASN A 29 11.51 -0.38 12.69
N LYS A 30 12.75 -0.69 12.30
CA LYS A 30 13.13 -0.97 10.91
C LYS A 30 12.42 -2.20 10.32
N GLN A 31 12.16 -3.22 11.14
CA GLN A 31 11.46 -4.43 10.69
C GLN A 31 9.98 -4.13 10.37
N GLY A 32 9.31 -3.32 11.19
CA GLY A 32 7.95 -2.87 10.92
C GLY A 32 7.85 -2.04 9.64
N ALA A 33 8.82 -1.16 9.38
CA ALA A 33 8.85 -0.37 8.15
C ALA A 33 8.98 -1.23 6.89
N ILE A 34 9.77 -2.32 6.94
CA ILE A 34 9.91 -3.27 5.82
C ILE A 34 8.60 -4.04 5.60
N ALA A 35 7.95 -4.51 6.67
CA ALA A 35 6.67 -5.21 6.57
C ALA A 35 5.58 -4.33 5.96
N VAL A 36 5.49 -3.05 6.37
CA VAL A 36 4.56 -2.08 5.80
C VAL A 36 4.93 -1.74 4.35
N GLY A 37 6.22 -1.66 4.02
CA GLY A 37 6.68 -1.50 2.64
C GLY A 37 6.22 -2.64 1.73
N CYS A 38 6.32 -3.89 2.18
CA CYS A 38 5.79 -5.05 1.45
C CYS A 38 4.26 -4.95 1.25
N LEU A 39 3.52 -4.52 2.27
CA LEU A 39 2.06 -4.31 2.19
C LEU A 39 1.66 -3.28 1.12
N VAL A 40 2.46 -2.23 0.91
CA VAL A 40 2.22 -1.24 -0.14
C VAL A 40 2.31 -1.88 -1.53
N ILE A 41 3.31 -2.74 -1.75
CA ILE A 41 3.52 -3.41 -3.04
C ILE A 41 2.36 -4.36 -3.33
N THR A 42 1.91 -5.14 -2.34
CA THR A 42 0.74 -6.02 -2.50
C THR A 42 -0.56 -5.24 -2.69
N ALA A 43 -0.74 -4.09 -2.01
CA ALA A 43 -1.91 -3.23 -2.20
C ALA A 43 -1.96 -2.65 -3.63
N LEU A 44 -0.81 -2.26 -4.19
CA LEU A 44 -0.70 -1.79 -5.59
C LEU A 44 -0.86 -2.91 -6.61
N ALA A 45 -0.41 -4.14 -6.30
CA ALA A 45 -0.59 -5.30 -7.16
C ALA A 45 -2.01 -5.87 -7.13
N SER A 46 -2.76 -5.66 -6.04
CA SER A 46 -4.13 -6.18 -5.88
C SER A 46 -5.12 -5.80 -7.00
N PRO A 47 -5.20 -4.54 -7.49
CA PRO A 47 -6.07 -4.23 -8.62
C PRO A 47 -5.66 -4.94 -9.92
N TYR A 48 -4.36 -5.19 -10.14
CA TYR A 48 -3.87 -5.94 -11.30
C TYR A 48 -4.19 -7.45 -11.21
N LEU A 49 -4.04 -8.05 -10.02
CA LEU A 49 -4.25 -9.49 -9.81
C LEU A 49 -5.74 -9.88 -9.76
N PHE A 50 -6.58 -9.07 -9.11
CA PHE A 50 -7.98 -9.43 -8.87
C PHE A 50 -8.96 -8.86 -9.89
N PHE A 51 -8.66 -7.70 -10.46
CA PHE A 51 -9.61 -7.01 -11.35
C PHE A 51 -9.22 -7.01 -12.82
N LYS A 52 -8.10 -7.67 -13.21
CA LYS A 52 -7.56 -7.69 -14.59
C LYS A 52 -7.78 -6.32 -15.24
N LEU A 53 -7.07 -5.32 -14.73
CA LEU A 53 -7.09 -3.98 -15.30
C LEU A 53 -6.69 -4.01 -16.78
#